data_AF-A0AB40CZD7-F1
#
_entry.id   AF-A0AB40CZD7-F1
#
_cell.length_a   1.000
_cell.length_b   1.000
_cell.length_c   1.000
_cell.angle_alpha   90.00
_cell.angle_beta   90.00
_cell.angle_gamma   90.00
#
_symmetry.space_group_name_H-M   'P 1'
#
loop_
_entity.id
_entity.type
_entity.pdbx_description
1 polymer ?
#
loop_
_entity_poly.entity_id
_entity_poly.type
_entity_poly.pdbx_seq_one_letter_code
_entity_poly.pdbx_strand_id
1 'polypeptide(L)'
;MGSFGSGPGRTSGWSVFDGVKAFPAAPETLMAEIDAAVAASEYARATALLSPLCDADGDDPVEHDLKVADEAYKAARAALAAGRPDTALISLQVALAACPPEKTSAISKLRALVSIASSQQQKAQIVRKNKQLAVNIC
;
A
#
# COMPACT_ATOMS: atom_id res chain seq x y z
N MET A 1 -35.12 51.02 -14.14
CA MET A 1 -35.90 49.77 -14.32
C MET A 1 -34.94 48.59 -14.19
N GLY A 2 -35.25 47.65 -13.29
CA GLY A 2 -34.44 46.48 -13.02
C GLY A 2 -34.51 45.44 -14.13
N SER A 3 -33.36 44.84 -14.40
CA SER A 3 -33.15 43.69 -15.26
C SER A 3 -33.66 42.43 -14.57
N PHE A 4 -34.50 41.64 -15.25
CA PHE A 4 -34.83 40.27 -14.84
C PHE A 4 -34.43 39.37 -15.99
N GLY A 5 -33.32 38.66 -15.80
CA GLY A 5 -32.76 37.74 -16.76
C GLY A 5 -33.74 36.61 -17.06
N SER A 6 -34.11 36.50 -18.34
CA SER A 6 -34.63 35.26 -18.88
C SER A 6 -33.42 34.36 -19.16
N GLY A 7 -33.00 33.59 -18.15
CA GLY A 7 -31.96 32.59 -18.32
C GLY A 7 -32.46 31.50 -19.27
N PRO A 8 -31.78 31.19 -20.38
CA PRO A 8 -31.95 29.88 -20.96
C PRO A 8 -31.36 28.92 -19.93
N GLY A 9 -32.23 28.10 -19.34
CA GLY A 9 -31.82 26.91 -18.62
C GLY A 9 -31.06 26.00 -19.57
N ARG A 10 -29.76 26.26 -19.75
CA ARG A 10 -28.81 25.25 -20.18
C ARG A 10 -28.69 24.33 -18.99
N THR A 11 -29.48 23.28 -19.02
CA THR A 11 -29.11 22.03 -18.35
C THR A 11 -27.71 21.71 -18.86
N SER A 12 -26.68 22.08 -18.10
CA SER A 12 -25.32 21.54 -18.26
C SER A 12 -25.37 20.09 -17.80
N GLY A 13 -26.16 19.29 -18.52
CA GLY A 13 -26.21 17.86 -18.37
C GLY A 13 -24.93 17.35 -19.01
N TRP A 14 -24.04 16.82 -18.18
CA TRP A 14 -22.99 15.92 -18.64
C TRP A 14 -23.67 14.81 -19.47
N SER A 15 -23.47 14.81 -20.79
CA SER A 15 -23.88 13.68 -21.60
C SER A 15 -22.76 12.64 -21.54
N VAL A 16 -23.10 11.37 -21.29
CA VAL A 16 -22.13 10.26 -21.43
C VAL A 16 -21.53 10.23 -22.84
N PHE A 17 -22.24 10.79 -23.81
CA PHE A 17 -21.82 10.85 -25.21
C PHE A 17 -21.00 12.09 -25.56
N ASP A 18 -20.78 13.04 -24.64
CA ASP A 18 -19.98 14.26 -24.93
C ASP A 18 -18.51 13.94 -25.28
N GLY A 19 -18.03 12.73 -24.96
CA GLY A 19 -16.71 12.24 -25.35
C GLY A 19 -16.66 11.44 -26.65
N VAL A 20 -17.80 11.08 -27.25
CA VAL A 20 -17.85 10.17 -28.42
C VAL A 20 -17.73 11.02 -29.70
N LYS A 21 -16.50 11.18 -30.20
CA LYS A 21 -16.23 12.05 -31.36
C LYS A 21 -16.62 11.46 -32.72
N ALA A 22 -16.74 10.14 -32.85
CA ALA A 22 -17.32 9.40 -33.97
C ALA A 22 -17.06 7.90 -33.72
N PHE A 23 -17.84 7.01 -34.35
CA PHE A 23 -17.47 5.59 -34.42
C PHE A 23 -16.42 5.40 -35.53
N PRO A 24 -15.31 4.69 -35.26
CA PRO A 24 -14.31 4.41 -36.28
C PRO A 24 -14.95 3.63 -37.44
N ALA A 25 -14.62 4.02 -38.67
CA ALA A 25 -15.27 3.51 -39.87
C ALA A 25 -14.94 2.04 -40.19
N ALA A 26 -13.86 1.50 -39.60
CA ALA A 26 -13.39 0.13 -39.80
C ALA A 26 -12.98 -0.49 -38.45
N PRO A 27 -13.25 -1.79 -38.25
CA PRO A 27 -12.87 -2.50 -37.03
C PRO A 27 -11.35 -2.54 -36.81
N GLU A 28 -10.56 -2.51 -37.89
CA GLU A 28 -9.10 -2.44 -37.82
C GLU A 28 -8.63 -1.12 -37.21
N THR A 29 -9.29 0.00 -37.52
CA THR A 29 -8.99 1.31 -36.94
C THR A 29 -9.32 1.33 -35.46
N LEU A 30 -10.46 0.76 -35.07
CA LEU A 30 -10.83 0.64 -33.66
C LEU A 30 -9.79 -0.16 -32.87
N MET A 31 -9.31 -1.28 -33.40
CA MET A 31 -8.30 -2.09 -32.73
C MET A 31 -6.99 -1.31 -32.55
N ALA A 32 -6.54 -0.62 -33.61
CA ALA A 32 -5.33 0.21 -33.54
C ALA A 32 -5.46 1.35 -32.54
N GLU A 33 -6.64 1.97 -32.40
CA GLU A 33 -6.91 3.00 -31.39
C GLU A 33 -6.88 2.42 -29.97
N ILE A 34 -7.42 1.22 -29.76
CA ILE A 34 -7.36 0.51 -28.48
C ILE A 34 -5.90 0.19 -28.13
N ASP A 35 -5.15 -0.40 -29.06
CA ASP A 35 -3.74 -0.75 -28.85
C ASP A 35 -2.90 0.50 -28.53
N ALA A 36 -3.14 1.60 -29.26
CA ALA A 36 -2.48 2.87 -29.00
C ALA A 36 -2.85 3.46 -27.63
N ALA A 37 -4.12 3.39 -27.21
CA ALA A 37 -4.57 3.87 -25.91
C ALA A 37 -4.00 3.03 -24.75
N VAL A 38 -3.94 1.70 -24.92
CA VAL A 38 -3.30 0.79 -23.97
C VAL A 38 -1.82 1.10 -23.86
N ALA A 39 -1.11 1.18 -24.99
CA ALA A 39 0.32 1.51 -25.02
C ALA A 39 0.60 2.87 -24.37
N ALA A 40 -0.22 3.90 -24.64
CA ALA A 40 -0.08 5.22 -24.03
C ALA A 40 -0.32 5.20 -22.51
N SER A 41 -1.32 4.45 -22.05
CA SER A 41 -1.62 4.28 -20.61
C SER A 41 -0.49 3.54 -19.88
N GLU A 42 0.00 2.46 -20.46
CA GLU A 42 1.11 1.68 -19.91
C GLU A 42 2.42 2.47 -19.94
N TYR A 43 2.69 3.20 -21.02
CA TYR A 43 3.84 4.10 -21.11
C TYR A 43 3.76 5.20 -20.05
N ALA A 44 2.63 5.90 -19.92
CA ALA A 44 2.45 6.93 -18.89
C ALA A 44 2.63 6.37 -17.47
N ARG A 45 2.09 5.17 -17.20
CA ARG A 45 2.27 4.48 -15.93
C ARG A 45 3.72 4.07 -15.68
N ALA A 46 4.40 3.51 -16.68
CA ALA A 46 5.80 3.13 -16.60
C ALA A 46 6.68 4.37 -16.39
N THR A 47 6.47 5.43 -17.16
CA THR A 47 7.18 6.71 -17.01
C THR A 47 6.93 7.33 -15.64
N ALA A 48 5.71 7.29 -15.10
CA ALA A 48 5.45 7.76 -13.74
C ALA A 48 6.17 6.94 -12.66
N LEU A 49 6.36 5.63 -12.87
CA LEU A 49 7.14 4.76 -11.97
C LEU A 49 8.65 4.89 -12.17
N LEU A 50 9.10 5.33 -13.34
CA LEU A 50 10.51 5.53 -13.69
C LEU A 50 10.98 6.98 -13.48
N SER A 51 10.08 7.96 -13.44
CA SER A 51 10.39 9.37 -13.11
C SER A 51 11.15 9.52 -11.78
N PRO A 52 10.86 8.74 -10.72
CA PRO A 52 11.66 8.75 -9.50
C PRO A 52 13.10 8.23 -9.68
N LEU A 53 13.44 7.60 -10.82
CA LEU A 53 14.75 7.02 -11.08
C LEU A 53 15.64 7.92 -11.95
N CYS A 54 15.05 8.81 -12.78
CA CYS A 54 15.82 9.70 -13.64
C CYS A 54 16.10 11.09 -13.04
N ASP A 55 15.40 11.46 -11.97
CA ASP A 55 15.72 12.65 -11.14
C ASP A 55 16.45 12.29 -9.83
N ALA A 56 16.89 11.04 -9.66
CA ALA A 56 17.60 10.57 -8.47
C ALA A 56 19.12 10.86 -8.47
N ASP A 57 19.49 12.12 -8.77
CA ASP A 57 20.54 12.80 -8.00
C ASP A 57 19.92 13.62 -6.84
N GLY A 58 18.59 13.57 -6.69
CA GLY A 58 17.86 14.06 -5.54
C GLY A 58 17.30 12.90 -4.73
N ASP A 59 17.97 12.58 -3.63
CA ASP A 59 17.37 12.26 -2.34
C ASP A 59 15.84 12.49 -2.30
N ASP A 60 15.07 11.44 -2.53
CA ASP A 60 13.77 11.31 -1.87
C ASP A 60 14.06 10.44 -0.64
N PRO A 61 14.28 11.06 0.53
CA PRO A 61 14.58 10.31 1.72
C PRO A 61 13.26 9.67 2.17
N VAL A 62 13.01 8.46 1.68
CA VAL A 62 12.73 7.41 2.67
C VAL A 62 14.03 7.29 3.45
N GLU A 63 14.28 8.25 4.34
CA GLU A 63 15.40 8.25 5.26
C GLU A 63 15.21 6.95 6.03
N HIS A 64 15.91 5.92 5.60
CA HIS A 64 15.92 4.62 6.24
C HIS A 64 16.68 4.85 7.53
N ASP A 65 15.95 5.41 8.49
CA ASP A 65 16.51 6.00 9.66
C ASP A 65 16.92 4.84 10.54
N LEU A 66 18.20 4.48 10.45
CA LEU A 66 18.75 3.30 11.12
C LEU A 66 18.45 3.34 12.62
N LYS A 67 18.25 4.54 13.18
CA LYS A 67 17.79 4.79 14.54
C LYS A 67 16.35 4.33 14.76
N VAL A 68 15.42 4.69 13.87
CA VAL A 68 14.01 4.24 13.92
C VAL A 68 13.93 2.72 13.79
N ALA A 69 14.73 2.11 12.91
CA ALA A 69 14.79 0.65 12.79
C ALA A 69 15.33 -0.03 14.06
N ASP A 70 16.39 0.52 14.68
CA ASP A 70 16.98 -0.02 15.91
C ASP A 70 16.07 0.21 17.14
N GLU A 71 15.36 1.33 17.21
CA GLU A 71 14.37 1.61 18.24
C GLU A 71 13.15 0.68 18.12
N ALA A 72 12.62 0.50 16.92
CA ALA A 72 11.53 -0.44 16.64
C ALA A 72 11.94 -1.89 16.96
N TYR A 73 13.20 -2.26 16.68
CA TYR A 73 13.77 -3.56 17.06
C TYR A 73 13.85 -3.73 18.59
N LYS A 74 14.34 -2.72 19.32
CA LYS A 74 14.40 -2.75 20.79
C LYS A 74 13.00 -2.82 21.41
N ALA A 75 12.05 -2.04 20.89
CA ALA A 75 10.66 -2.08 21.31
C ALA A 75 10.04 -3.46 21.08
N ALA A 76 10.31 -4.10 19.93
CA ALA A 76 9.88 -5.47 19.66
C ALA A 76 10.46 -6.46 20.68
N ARG A 77 11.76 -6.37 21.00
CA ARG A 77 12.39 -7.24 22.00
C ARG A 77 11.81 -7.04 23.40
N ALA A 78 11.54 -5.80 23.80
CA ALA A 78 10.89 -5.50 25.07
C ALA A 78 9.45 -6.03 25.13
N ALA A 79 8.70 -5.93 24.04
CA ALA A 79 7.35 -6.48 23.93
C ALA A 79 7.32 -8.01 23.99
N LEU A 80 8.31 -8.69 23.37
CA LEU A 80 8.49 -10.13 23.50
C LEU A 80 8.82 -10.54 24.94
N ALA A 81 9.72 -9.82 25.62
CA ALA A 81 10.05 -10.06 27.03
C ALA A 81 8.84 -9.81 27.96
N ALA A 82 7.99 -8.85 27.62
CA ALA A 82 6.74 -8.57 28.33
C ALA A 82 5.60 -9.56 28.00
N GLY A 83 5.84 -10.57 27.15
CA GLY A 83 4.83 -11.58 26.79
C GLY A 83 3.72 -11.05 25.87
N ARG A 84 3.95 -9.96 25.15
CA ARG A 84 3.00 -9.35 24.20
C ARG A 84 3.48 -9.55 22.75
N PRO A 85 3.30 -10.74 22.17
CA PRO A 85 3.79 -11.05 20.83
C PRO A 85 3.10 -10.21 19.75
N ASP A 86 1.82 -9.84 19.94
CA ASP A 86 1.07 -9.02 18.97
C ASP A 86 1.70 -7.63 18.77
N THR A 87 2.05 -6.95 19.87
CA THR A 87 2.72 -5.64 19.83
C THR A 87 4.15 -5.72 19.29
N ALA A 88 4.81 -6.87 19.49
CA ALA A 88 6.13 -7.11 18.92
C ALA A 88 6.09 -7.24 17.40
N LEU A 89 5.05 -7.88 16.84
CA LEU A 89 4.88 -8.02 15.39
C LEU A 89 4.69 -6.67 14.68
N ILE A 90 3.87 -5.78 15.26
CA ILE A 90 3.68 -4.42 14.73
C ILE A 90 5.02 -3.67 14.72
N SER A 91 5.78 -3.75 15.81
CA SER A 91 7.10 -3.11 15.93
C SER A 91 8.12 -3.70 14.95
N LEU A 92 8.08 -5.02 14.69
CA LEU A 92 8.95 -5.69 13.72
C LEU A 92 8.61 -5.31 12.26
N GLN A 93 7.34 -5.09 11.95
CA GLN A 93 6.92 -4.61 10.62
C GLN A 93 7.39 -3.17 10.37
N VAL A 94 7.33 -2.30 11.38
CA VAL A 94 7.90 -0.94 11.33
C VAL A 94 9.42 -1.00 11.10
N ALA A 95 10.13 -1.88 11.82
CA ALA A 95 11.57 -2.07 11.62
C ALA A 95 11.91 -2.57 10.20
N LEU A 96 11.08 -3.44 9.62
CA LEU A 96 11.24 -3.92 8.24
C LEU A 96 10.99 -2.83 7.20
N ALA A 97 10.01 -1.94 7.44
CA ALA A 97 9.75 -0.81 6.56
C ALA A 97 10.86 0.26 6.62
N ALA A 98 11.54 0.40 7.75
CA ALA A 98 12.65 1.34 7.94
C ALA A 98 14.05 0.74 7.60
N CYS A 99 14.15 -0.56 7.28
CA CYS A 99 15.43 -1.20 6.96
C CYS A 99 15.78 -1.08 5.47
N PRO A 100 16.98 -0.57 5.11
CA PRO A 100 17.39 -0.49 3.72
C PRO A 100 17.59 -1.91 3.15
N PRO A 101 17.16 -2.15 1.88
CA PRO A 101 17.19 -3.48 1.26
C PRO A 101 18.61 -4.07 1.14
N GLU A 102 19.64 -3.24 1.17
CA GLU A 102 21.06 -3.62 1.19
C GLU A 102 21.43 -4.52 2.40
N LYS A 103 20.73 -4.37 3.53
CA LYS A 103 21.05 -5.09 4.78
C LYS A 103 20.26 -6.39 4.92
N THR A 104 20.43 -7.29 3.96
CA THR A 104 19.76 -8.61 3.88
C THR A 104 19.91 -9.46 5.16
N SER A 105 21.06 -9.37 5.85
CA SER A 105 21.29 -10.04 7.15
C SER A 105 20.36 -9.54 8.25
N ALA A 106 20.13 -8.22 8.31
CA ALA A 106 19.21 -7.62 9.28
C ALA A 106 17.76 -8.01 8.99
N ILE A 107 17.37 -7.96 7.70
CA ILE A 107 16.05 -8.40 7.24
C ILE A 107 15.82 -9.88 7.59
N SER A 108 16.82 -10.73 7.41
CA SER A 108 16.74 -12.16 7.74
C SER A 108 16.52 -12.38 9.24
N LYS A 109 17.24 -11.64 10.09
CA LYS A 109 17.06 -11.68 11.56
C LYS A 109 15.68 -11.18 11.99
N LEU A 110 15.19 -10.10 11.38
CA LEU A 110 13.84 -9.58 11.62
C LEU A 110 12.76 -10.59 11.24
N ARG A 111 12.89 -11.23 10.07
CA ARG A 111 11.96 -12.28 9.63
C ARG A 111 11.99 -13.51 10.55
N ALA A 112 13.18 -13.91 11.02
CA ALA A 112 13.29 -14.98 12.01
C ALA A 112 12.56 -14.63 13.31
N LEU A 113 12.67 -13.39 13.79
CA LEU A 113 11.94 -12.93 14.97
C LEU A 113 10.43 -12.85 14.76
N VAL A 114 9.97 -12.45 13.58
CA VAL A 114 8.54 -12.49 13.21
C VAL A 114 8.01 -13.92 13.28
N SER A 115 8.77 -14.90 12.79
CA SER A 115 8.39 -16.32 12.86
C SER A 115 8.30 -16.84 14.31
N ILE A 116 9.21 -16.41 15.18
CA ILE A 116 9.18 -16.77 16.61
C ILE A 116 7.97 -16.13 17.30
N ALA A 117 7.73 -14.84 17.06
CA ALA A 117 6.64 -14.08 17.66
C ALA A 117 5.26 -14.63 17.23
N SER A 118 5.10 -14.99 15.95
CA SER A 118 3.85 -15.57 15.44
C SER A 118 3.58 -16.95 16.03
N SER A 119 4.60 -17.79 16.19
CA SER A 119 4.47 -19.08 16.88
C SER A 119 4.02 -18.92 18.33
N GLN A 120 4.56 -17.93 19.05
CA GLN A 120 4.16 -17.62 20.42
C GLN A 120 2.71 -17.13 20.50
N GLN A 121 2.30 -16.26 19.58
CA GLN A 121 0.91 -15.78 19.49
C GLN A 121 -0.07 -16.94 19.24
N GLN A 122 0.25 -17.82 18.29
CA GLN A 122 -0.61 -18.96 17.97
C GLN A 122 -0.77 -19.91 19.16
N LYS A 123 0.33 -20.21 19.87
CA LYS A 123 0.28 -21.01 21.10
C LYS A 123 -0.55 -20.34 22.18
N ALA A 124 -0.38 -19.03 22.40
CA ALA A 124 -1.16 -18.27 23.36
C ALA A 124 -2.66 -18.23 23.02
N GLN A 125 -3.01 -18.14 21.74
CA GLN A 125 -4.39 -18.19 21.26
C GLN A 125 -5.02 -19.57 21.49
N ILE A 126 -4.30 -20.66 21.22
CA ILE A 126 -4.77 -22.03 21.47
C ILE A 126 -5.04 -22.22 22.97
N VAL A 127 -4.10 -21.80 23.83
CA VAL A 127 -4.27 -21.88 25.28
C VAL A 127 -5.47 -21.05 25.76
N ARG A 128 -5.65 -19.83 25.25
CA ARG A 128 -6.83 -19.00 25.57
C ARG A 128 -8.14 -19.67 25.13
N LYS A 129 -8.19 -20.22 23.92
CA LYS A 129 -9.37 -20.95 23.43
C LYS A 129 -9.69 -22.18 24.28
N ASN A 130 -8.68 -22.98 24.63
CA ASN A 130 -8.85 -24.16 25.48
C ASN A 130 -9.35 -23.77 26.88
N LYS A 131 -8.85 -22.66 27.45
CA LYS A 131 -9.32 -22.14 28.74
C LYS A 131 -10.77 -21.66 28.67
N GLN A 132 -11.16 -20.99 27.58
CA GLN A 132 -12.55 -20.55 27.36
C GLN A 132 -13.51 -21.73 27.16
N LEU A 133 -13.07 -22.77 26.44
CA LEU A 133 -13.84 -24.01 26.28
C LEU A 133 -14.05 -24.72 27.62
N ALA A 134 -13.03 -24.75 28.49
CA ALA A 134 -13.16 -25.33 29.82
C ALA A 134 -14.16 -24.56 30.72
N VAL A 135 -14.25 -23.24 30.59
CA VAL A 135 -15.21 -22.41 31.33
C VAL A 135 -16.65 -22.62 30.84
N ASN A 136 -16.86 -22.88 29.54
CA ASN A 136 -18.20 -23.09 28.98
C ASN A 136 -18.77 -24.51 29.26
N ILE A 137 -17.97 -25.43 29.79
CA ILE A 137 -18.37 -26.81 30.11
C ILE A 137 -18.71 -26.97 31.61
N CYS A 138 -18.36 -25.99 32.45
CA CYS A 138 -18.78 -25.93 33.86
C CYS A 138 -20.05 -25.10 34.02
#